data_AF-A0A4Q3CEN5-F1
#
_entry.id   AF-A0A4Q3CEN5-F1
#
_cell.length_a   1.000
_cell.length_b   1.000
_cell.length_c   1.000
_cell.angle_alpha   90.00
_cell.angle_beta   90.00
_cell.angle_gamma   90.00
#
_symmetry.space_group_name_H-M   'P 1'
#
loop_
_entity.id
_entity.type
_entity.pdbx_description
1 polymer ?
#
loop_
_entity_poly.entity_id
_entity_poly.type
_entity_poly.pdbx_seq_one_letter_code
_entity_poly.pdbx_strand_id
1 'polypeptide(L)'
;MATGRLRKLVEGFERAPFGYLLTLRLVPLSPFGLVNVAAGCARAPFRAYVAATVVGAIPYSLIYSYLGDGLGEAFLASRTPTAAVFLTPDIAWPLAALMVISLLAARFGRRERTGRIA
;
A
#
# COMPACT_ATOMS: atom_id res chain seq x y z
N MET A 1 -6.43 -2.16 27.73
CA MET A 1 -7.52 -1.79 26.80
C MET A 1 -6.98 -1.79 25.38
N ALA A 2 -7.07 -2.91 24.64
CA ALA A 2 -6.70 -2.91 23.22
C ALA A 2 -7.80 -2.16 22.44
N THR A 3 -7.42 -1.05 21.81
CA THR A 3 -8.29 -0.19 21.00
C THR A 3 -9.06 -1.04 20.00
N GLY A 4 -10.38 -0.88 19.86
CA GLY A 4 -11.24 -1.76 19.03
C GLY A 4 -10.81 -1.93 17.56
N ARG A 5 -9.93 -1.06 17.05
CA ARG A 5 -9.28 -1.19 15.74
C ARG A 5 -8.26 -2.34 15.68
N LEU A 6 -7.46 -2.54 16.73
CA LEU A 6 -6.47 -3.63 16.79
C LEU A 6 -7.17 -4.99 16.81
N ARG A 7 -8.24 -5.13 17.60
CA ARG A 7 -9.04 -6.37 17.65
C ARG A 7 -9.61 -6.75 16.28
N LYS A 8 -10.14 -5.77 15.54
CA LYS A 8 -10.66 -5.99 14.18
C LYS A 8 -9.58 -6.45 13.19
N LEU A 9 -8.35 -5.96 13.34
CA LEU A 9 -7.22 -6.40 12.52
C LEU A 9 -6.84 -7.84 12.85
N VAL A 10 -6.67 -8.16 14.14
CA VAL A 10 -6.34 -9.52 14.62
C VAL A 10 -7.36 -10.55 14.13
N GLU A 11 -8.66 -10.27 14.29
CA GLU A 11 -9.74 -11.14 13.77
C GLU A 11 -9.66 -11.32 12.24
N GLY A 12 -9.22 -10.31 11.49
CA GLY A 12 -9.01 -10.40 10.04
C GLY A 12 -7.84 -11.31 9.67
N PHE A 13 -6.74 -11.20 10.42
CA PHE A 13 -5.57 -12.07 10.26
C PHE A 13 -5.85 -13.53 10.60
N GLU A 14 -6.67 -13.81 11.62
CA GLU A 14 -7.02 -15.19 12.01
C GLU A 14 -7.85 -15.90 10.93
N ARG A 15 -8.70 -15.17 10.20
CA ARG A 15 -9.53 -15.75 9.13
C ARG A 15 -8.75 -16.06 7.85
N ALA A 16 -7.89 -15.13 7.43
CA ALA A 16 -7.18 -15.23 6.15
C ALA A 16 -5.85 -14.43 6.19
N PRO A 17 -4.79 -14.95 6.81
CA PRO A 17 -3.59 -14.16 7.11
C PRO A 17 -2.87 -13.65 5.86
N PHE A 18 -2.81 -14.45 4.79
CA PHE A 18 -2.19 -14.03 3.54
C PHE A 18 -3.03 -12.97 2.82
N GLY A 19 -4.30 -13.25 2.53
CA GLY A 19 -5.18 -12.36 1.77
C GLY A 19 -5.42 -11.04 2.50
N TYR A 20 -5.66 -11.10 3.81
CA TYR A 20 -5.89 -9.91 4.61
C TYR A 20 -4.65 -9.00 4.66
N LEU A 21 -3.46 -9.58 4.84
CA LEU A 21 -2.21 -8.81 4.80
C LEU A 21 -1.94 -8.25 3.41
N LEU A 22 -2.18 -9.02 2.34
CA LEU A 22 -1.99 -8.57 0.98
C LEU A 22 -2.89 -7.37 0.67
N THR A 23 -4.17 -7.43 1.04
CA THR A 23 -5.12 -6.32 0.90
C THR A 23 -4.63 -5.09 1.67
N LEU A 24 -4.15 -5.25 2.91
CA LEU A 24 -3.60 -4.13 3.69
C LEU A 24 -2.30 -3.55 3.10
N ARG A 25 -1.44 -4.39 2.52
CA ARG A 25 -0.21 -3.95 1.83
C ARG A 25 -0.51 -3.23 0.53
N LEU A 26 -1.54 -3.66 -0.18
CA LEU A 26 -2.03 -2.98 -1.37
C LEU A 26 -2.71 -1.66 -1.02
N VAL A 27 -3.21 -1.43 0.19
CA VAL A 27 -3.73 -0.12 0.61
C VAL A 27 -2.57 0.75 1.11
N PRO A 28 -2.17 1.80 0.38
CA PRO A 28 -0.94 2.55 0.71
C PRO A 28 -1.08 3.37 2.00
N LEU A 29 -2.31 3.75 2.36
CA LEU A 29 -2.63 4.47 3.59
C LEU A 29 -2.76 3.56 4.83
N SER A 30 -2.45 2.26 4.74
CA SER A 30 -2.58 1.38 5.89
C SER A 30 -1.57 1.74 7.00
N PRO A 31 -1.97 1.71 8.28
CA PRO A 31 -1.07 2.01 9.38
C PRO A 31 -0.11 0.83 9.61
N PHE A 32 1.03 0.83 8.90
CA PHE A 32 2.00 -0.28 8.89
C PHE A 32 2.38 -0.80 10.28
N GLY A 33 2.61 0.10 11.25
CA GLY A 33 2.93 -0.29 12.62
C GLY A 33 1.81 -1.11 13.27
N LEU A 34 0.56 -0.68 13.12
CA LEU A 34 -0.60 -1.37 13.70
C LEU A 34 -0.86 -2.71 13.01
N VAL A 35 -0.65 -2.78 11.69
CA VAL A 35 -0.80 -4.02 10.90
C VAL A 35 0.23 -5.06 11.33
N ASN A 36 1.49 -4.67 11.53
CA ASN A 36 2.55 -5.58 11.96
C ASN A 36 2.30 -6.10 13.40
N VAL A 37 1.88 -5.22 14.31
CA VAL A 37 1.49 -5.63 15.67
C VAL A 37 0.31 -6.61 15.63
N ALA A 38 -0.72 -6.31 14.83
CA ALA A 38 -1.86 -7.21 14.66
C ALA A 38 -1.46 -8.58 14.11
N ALA A 39 -0.57 -8.62 13.11
CA ALA A 39 -0.05 -9.87 12.54
C ALA A 39 0.72 -10.70 13.59
N GLY A 40 1.52 -10.04 14.43
CA GLY A 40 2.22 -10.68 15.55
C GLY A 40 1.26 -11.21 16.62
N CYS A 41 0.25 -10.41 17.00
CA CYS A 41 -0.78 -10.83 17.96
C CYS A 41 -1.62 -12.00 17.44
N ALA A 42 -1.93 -12.03 16.14
CA ALA A 42 -2.70 -13.09 15.50
C ALA A 42 -1.87 -14.35 15.19
N ARG A 43 -0.56 -14.36 15.54
CA ARG A 43 0.38 -15.44 15.19
C ARG A 43 0.31 -15.82 13.71
N ALA A 44 0.23 -14.82 12.83
CA ALA A 44 0.13 -15.05 11.40
C ALA A 44 1.33 -15.89 10.91
N PRO A 45 1.11 -16.92 10.06
CA PRO A 45 2.20 -17.76 9.59
C PRO A 45 3.25 -16.93 8.85
N PHE A 46 4.51 -17.06 9.24
CA PHE A 46 5.63 -16.25 8.73
C PHE A 46 5.70 -16.25 7.20
N ARG A 47 5.48 -17.42 6.57
CA ARG A 47 5.49 -17.56 5.10
C ARG A 47 4.39 -16.72 4.44
N ALA A 48 3.18 -16.70 5.01
CA ALA A 48 2.09 -15.87 4.50
C ALA A 48 2.41 -14.38 4.67
N TYR A 49 3.01 -14.00 5.82
CA TYR A 49 3.41 -12.62 6.07
C TYR A 49 4.44 -12.12 5.06
N VAL A 50 5.50 -12.90 4.84
CA VAL A 50 6.57 -12.56 3.90
C VAL A 50 6.04 -12.52 2.46
N ALA A 51 5.32 -13.55 2.03
CA ALA A 51 4.81 -13.61 0.66
C ALA A 51 3.86 -12.44 0.35
N ALA A 52 2.91 -12.13 1.24
CA ALA A 52 2.00 -11.01 1.04
C ALA A 52 2.72 -9.65 1.09
N THR A 53 3.78 -9.52 1.89
CA THR A 53 4.58 -8.30 1.95
C THR A 53 5.40 -8.11 0.67
N VAL A 54 6.06 -9.16 0.16
CA VAL A 54 6.84 -9.10 -1.08
C VAL A 54 5.92 -8.77 -2.25
N VAL A 55 4.83 -9.51 -2.44
CA VAL A 55 3.89 -9.30 -3.54
C VAL A 55 3.24 -7.91 -3.44
N GLY A 56 2.87 -7.48 -2.24
CA GLY A 56 2.26 -6.16 -2.02
C GLY A 56 3.24 -5.00 -2.20
N ALA A 57 4.53 -5.17 -1.89
CA ALA A 57 5.52 -4.10 -1.94
C ALA A 57 6.07 -3.84 -3.35
N ILE A 58 6.26 -4.89 -4.17
CA ILE A 58 6.79 -4.79 -5.54
C ILE A 58 6.14 -3.67 -6.37
N PRO A 59 4.79 -3.60 -6.52
CA PRO A 59 4.18 -2.59 -7.38
C PRO A 59 4.48 -1.17 -6.91
N TYR A 60 4.51 -0.95 -5.59
CA TYR A 60 4.86 0.35 -5.01
C TYR A 60 6.33 0.69 -5.23
N SER A 61 7.22 -0.26 -4.97
CA SER A 61 8.66 -0.06 -5.14
C SER A 61 9.01 0.32 -6.58
N LEU A 62 8.36 -0.29 -7.58
CA LEU A 62 8.56 0.07 -8.98
C LEU A 62 8.10 1.51 -9.24
N ILE A 63 6.88 1.87 -8.83
CA ILE A 63 6.35 3.22 -9.03
C ILE A 63 7.22 4.28 -8.36
N TYR A 64 7.66 4.05 -7.11
CA TYR A 64 8.53 4.99 -6.41
C TYR A 64 9.92 5.09 -7.06
N SER A 65 10.45 4.00 -7.60
CA SER A 65 11.73 4.01 -8.31
C SER A 65 11.65 4.85 -9.58
N TYR A 66 10.62 4.63 -10.42
CA TYR A 66 10.41 5.43 -11.63
C TYR A 66 10.09 6.90 -11.32
N LEU A 67 9.33 7.17 -10.26
CA LEU A 67 9.08 8.53 -9.82
C LEU A 67 10.38 9.22 -9.36
N GLY A 68 11.25 8.49 -8.65
CA GLY A 68 12.55 9.00 -8.23
C GLY A 68 13.48 9.31 -9.40
N ASP A 69 13.49 8.46 -10.42
CA ASP A 69 14.24 8.66 -11.66
C ASP A 69 13.80 9.92 -12.42
N GLY A 70 12.50 10.06 -12.69
CA GLY A 70 11.95 11.23 -13.36
C GLY A 70 12.14 12.52 -12.56
N LEU A 71 12.04 12.46 -11.23
CA LEU A 71 12.37 13.60 -10.36
C LEU A 71 13.87 13.94 -10.43
N GLY A 72 14.75 12.94 -10.41
CA GLY A 72 16.20 13.11 -10.50
C GLY A 72 16.61 13.84 -11.77
N GLU A 73 16.13 13.38 -12.93
CA GLU A 73 16.31 14.05 -14.23
C GLU A 73 15.78 15.49 -14.21
N ALA A 74 14.60 15.72 -13.64
CA ALA A 74 14.03 17.05 -13.54
C ALA A 74 14.84 18.01 -12.65
N PHE A 75 15.40 17.52 -11.54
CA PHE A 75 16.28 18.29 -10.66
C PHE A 75 17.63 18.60 -11.31
N LEU A 76 18.17 17.68 -12.12
CA LEU A 76 19.41 17.90 -12.87
C LEU A 76 19.21 18.89 -14.03
N ALA A 77 18.06 18.84 -14.70
CA ALA A 77 17.72 19.72 -15.81
C ALA A 77 17.28 21.13 -15.38
N SER A 78 16.71 21.30 -14.17
CA SER A 78 16.05 22.54 -13.75
C SER A 78 16.67 23.12 -12.47
N ARG A 79 17.32 24.30 -12.53
CA ARG A 79 17.69 25.05 -11.31
C ARG A 79 16.48 25.66 -10.58
N THR A 80 15.30 25.67 -11.19
CA THR A 80 14.04 26.11 -10.57
C THR A 80 12.94 25.08 -10.84
N PRO A 81 12.42 24.39 -9.81
CA PRO A 81 11.31 23.46 -10.00
C PRO A 81 10.04 24.25 -10.34
N THR A 82 9.70 24.28 -11.64
CA THR A 82 8.41 24.80 -12.12
C THR A 82 7.34 23.71 -12.02
N ALA A 83 6.10 24.07 -11.68
CA ALA A 83 4.97 23.12 -11.58
C ALA A 83 4.73 22.29 -12.86
N ALA A 84 5.21 22.76 -14.02
CA ALA A 84 5.18 22.04 -15.29
C ALA A 84 5.95 20.70 -15.27
N VAL A 85 6.95 20.57 -14.38
CA VAL A 85 7.73 19.33 -14.21
C VAL A 85 6.82 18.15 -13.84
N PHE A 86 5.79 18.36 -13.02
CA PHE A 86 4.85 17.30 -12.65
C PHE A 86 3.99 16.79 -13.81
N LEU A 87 3.89 17.55 -14.91
CA LEU A 87 3.17 17.17 -16.12
C LEU A 87 4.07 16.48 -17.16
N THR A 88 5.37 16.38 -16.92
CA THR A 88 6.25 15.61 -17.82
C THR A 88 5.86 14.13 -17.80
N PRO A 89 5.93 13.43 -18.95
CA PRO A 89 5.53 12.03 -19.05
C PRO A 89 6.19 11.14 -17.99
N ASP A 90 7.46 11.41 -17.69
CA ASP A 90 8.30 10.64 -16.76
C ASP A 90 7.82 10.72 -15.30
N ILE A 91 7.14 11.81 -14.91
CA ILE A 91 6.59 12.02 -13.56
C ILE A 91 5.06 11.85 -13.54
N ALA A 92 4.38 12.13 -14.65
CA ALA A 92 2.92 12.04 -14.73
C ALA A 92 2.44 10.58 -14.70
N TRP A 93 3.11 9.66 -15.40
CA TRP A 93 2.69 8.27 -15.44
C TRP A 93 2.85 7.55 -14.08
N PRO A 94 3.95 7.71 -13.31
CA PRO A 94 4.08 7.08 -12.00
C PRO A 94 3.09 7.65 -10.99
N LEU A 95 2.82 8.96 -11.03
CA LEU A 95 1.79 9.58 -10.19
C LEU A 95 0.38 9.06 -10.53
N ALA A 96 0.05 8.95 -11.82
CA ALA A 96 -1.20 8.35 -12.27
C ALA A 96 -1.31 6.88 -11.86
N ALA A 97 -0.22 6.10 -12.00
CA ALA A 97 -0.16 4.72 -11.54
C ALA A 97 -0.38 4.61 -10.03
N LEU A 98 0.25 5.48 -9.23
CA LEU A 98 0.04 5.53 -7.78
C LEU A 98 -1.41 5.86 -7.43
N MET A 99 -2.02 6.82 -8.13
CA MET A 99 -3.43 7.17 -7.97
C MET A 99 -4.34 5.98 -8.29
N VAL A 100 -4.09 5.28 -9.41
CA VAL A 100 -4.85 4.10 -9.82
C VAL A 100 -4.70 2.98 -8.82
N ILE A 101 -3.48 2.64 -8.37
CA ILE A 101 -3.26 1.59 -7.37
C ILE A 101 -3.95 1.94 -6.05
N SER A 102 -3.84 3.18 -5.60
CA SER A 102 -4.48 3.65 -4.37
C SER A 102 -6.00 3.56 -4.45
N LEU A 103 -6.60 3.92 -5.61
CA LEU A 103 -8.03 3.81 -5.87
C LEU A 103 -8.49 2.35 -5.97
N LEU A 104 -7.75 1.50 -6.68
CA LEU A 104 -8.03 0.07 -6.79
C LEU A 104 -7.98 -0.58 -5.42
N ALA A 105 -6.93 -0.32 -4.65
CA ALA A 105 -6.79 -0.84 -3.29
C ALA A 105 -7.90 -0.34 -2.35
N ALA A 106 -8.29 0.93 -2.45
CA ALA A 106 -9.43 1.46 -1.71
C ALA A 106 -10.76 0.77 -2.11
N ARG A 107 -10.93 0.41 -3.39
CA ARG A 107 -12.09 -0.33 -3.89
C ARG A 107 -12.10 -1.78 -3.42
N PHE A 108 -10.96 -2.47 -3.44
CA PHE A 108 -10.82 -3.83 -2.90
C PHE A 108 -11.04 -3.86 -1.38
N GLY A 109 -10.46 -2.92 -0.65
CA GLY A 109 -10.66 -2.79 0.81
C GLY A 109 -12.10 -2.43 1.20
N ARG A 110 -12.86 -1.73 0.35
CA ARG A 110 -14.31 -1.51 0.54
C ARG A 110 -15.11 -2.79 0.31
N ARG A 111 -14.72 -3.62 -0.66
CA ARG A 111 -15.40 -4.89 -0.97
C ARG A 111 -15.34 -5.88 0.21
N GLU A 112 -14.21 -5.94 0.90
CA GLU A 112 -14.07 -6.75 2.13
C GLU A 112 -14.74 -6.15 3.37
N ARG A 113 -15.05 -4.84 3.37
CA ARG A 113 -15.90 -4.22 4.41
C ARG A 113 -17.40 -4.44 4.17
N THR A 114 -17.85 -4.46 2.91
CA THR A 114 -19.27 -4.65 2.55
C THR A 114 -19.71 -6.12 2.66
N GLY A 115 -18.81 -7.09 2.49
CA GLY A 115 -19.10 -8.51 2.82
C GLY A 115 -19.20 -8.84 4.31
N ARG A 116 -19.21 -7.82 5.19
CA ARG A 116 -19.28 -7.95 6.66
C ARG A 116 -20.60 -7.42 7.23
N ILE A 117 -21.58 -7.09 6.38
CA ILE A 117 -22.93 -6.60 6.74
C ILE A 117 -24.07 -7.45 6.14
N ALA A 118 -23.76 -8.59 5.54
CA ALA A 118 -24.73 -9.58 5.07
C ALA A 118 -24.45 -10.92 5.75
#